data_AF-A0AAE3LF20-F1
#
_entry.id   AF-A0AAE3LF20-F1
#
_cell.length_a   1.000
_cell.length_b   1.000
_cell.length_c   1.000
_cell.angle_alpha   90.00
_cell.angle_beta   90.00
_cell.angle_gamma   90.00
#
_symmetry.space_group_name_H-M   'P 1'
#
loop_
_entity.id
_entity.type
_entity.pdbx_description
1 polymer ?
#
loop_
_entity_poly.entity_id
_entity_poly.type
_entity_poly.pdbx_seq_one_letter_code
_entity_poly.pdbx_strand_id
1 'polypeptide(L)'
;MTRYETFVEDGIVYVGYEERLEIGPAEDIVDIVGGPAWTIQYTDAEKRRHPEMDTSDEGLIVDVVDMLQTMTHGERFVETLAAHPAETPSDDPNAIAPRMGLFVGKLLENLENGLD
;
A
#
# COMPACT_ATOMS: atom_id res chain seq x y z
N MET A 1 -2.82 4.00 -20.91
CA MET A 1 -2.01 4.66 -19.87
C MET A 1 -1.23 3.57 -19.17
N THR A 2 0.08 3.68 -19.07
CA THR A 2 0.93 2.60 -18.52
C THR A 2 0.60 2.36 -17.04
N ARG A 3 0.46 1.09 -16.67
CA ARG A 3 0.27 0.65 -15.29
C ARG A 3 1.50 -0.15 -14.90
N TYR A 4 1.98 0.13 -13.70
CA TYR A 4 3.22 -0.43 -13.17
C TYR A 4 2.87 -1.37 -12.03
N GLU A 5 3.27 -2.63 -12.15
CA GLU A 5 2.95 -3.69 -11.22
C GLU A 5 3.84 -3.64 -9.98
N THR A 6 3.27 -4.09 -8.86
CA THR A 6 3.99 -4.33 -7.62
C THR A 6 4.30 -5.82 -7.51
N PHE A 7 5.50 -6.17 -7.07
CA PHE A 7 5.90 -7.57 -6.88
C PHE A 7 6.84 -7.70 -5.68
N VAL A 8 6.92 -8.91 -5.13
CA VAL A 8 7.79 -9.24 -4.00
C VAL A 8 8.86 -10.22 -4.48
N GLU A 9 10.13 -9.89 -4.23
CA GLU A 9 11.27 -10.74 -4.55
C GLU A 9 12.21 -10.77 -3.32
N ASP A 10 12.57 -11.97 -2.87
CA ASP A 10 13.43 -12.18 -1.68
C ASP A 10 12.95 -11.41 -0.42
N GLY A 11 11.63 -11.24 -0.27
CA GLY A 11 11.03 -10.52 0.86
C GLY A 11 11.04 -8.99 0.71
N ILE A 12 11.53 -8.46 -0.40
CA ILE A 12 11.57 -7.03 -0.70
C ILE A 12 10.46 -6.69 -1.71
N VAL A 13 9.72 -5.62 -1.44
CA VAL A 13 8.69 -5.09 -2.33
C VAL A 13 9.32 -4.18 -3.37
N TYR A 14 8.92 -4.38 -4.62
CA TYR A 14 9.33 -3.59 -5.77
C TYR A 14 8.13 -3.10 -6.58
N VAL A 15 8.31 -1.97 -7.27
CA VAL A 15 7.40 -1.48 -8.32
C VAL A 15 8.16 -1.47 -9.64
N GLY A 16 7.59 -2.03 -10.70
CA GLY A 16 8.21 -1.96 -12.02
C GLY A 16 8.26 -0.52 -12.53
N TYR A 17 9.44 0.06 -12.81
CA TYR A 17 9.59 1.41 -13.35
C TYR A 17 10.97 1.65 -13.98
N GLU A 18 11.06 1.60 -15.31
CA GLU A 18 12.33 1.57 -16.08
C GLU A 18 13.23 0.37 -15.68
N GLU A 19 13.69 0.39 -14.43
CA GLU A 19 14.26 -0.70 -13.63
C GLU A 19 13.26 -1.15 -12.54
N ARG A 20 13.68 -2.00 -11.60
CA ARG A 20 12.85 -2.34 -10.43
C ARG A 20 13.05 -1.31 -9.33
N LEU A 21 11.99 -0.58 -8.97
CA LEU A 21 12.05 0.41 -7.90
C LEU A 21 11.86 -0.27 -6.56
N GLU A 22 12.92 -0.35 -5.77
CA GLU A 22 12.86 -0.91 -4.41
C GLU A 22 12.02 -0.02 -3.48
N ILE A 23 11.07 -0.62 -2.76
CA ILE A 23 10.26 0.05 -1.74
C ILE A 23 10.80 -0.25 -0.35
N GLY A 24 11.15 -1.51 -0.09
CA GLY A 24 11.69 -2.00 1.17
C GLY A 24 11.12 -3.38 1.56
N PRO A 25 11.44 -3.88 2.76
CA PRO A 25 10.98 -5.19 3.23
C PRO A 25 9.45 -5.28 3.32
N ALA A 26 8.90 -6.40 2.88
CA ALA A 26 7.47 -6.67 2.99
C ALA A 26 7.02 -6.77 4.46
N GLU A 27 7.89 -7.29 5.33
CA GLU A 27 7.62 -7.38 6.77
C GLU A 27 7.43 -5.99 7.40
N ASP A 28 8.32 -5.03 7.09
CA ASP A 28 8.22 -3.66 7.59
C ASP A 28 6.92 -3.01 7.12
N ILE A 29 6.55 -3.19 5.84
CA ILE A 29 5.31 -2.66 5.29
C ILE A 29 4.09 -3.24 6.01
N VAL A 30 4.08 -4.55 6.24
CA VAL A 30 3.00 -5.25 6.97
C VAL A 30 2.89 -4.73 8.41
N ASP A 31 4.03 -4.54 9.09
CA ASP A 31 4.06 -4.02 10.45
C ASP A 31 3.55 -2.57 10.52
N ILE A 32 3.91 -1.72 9.55
CA ILE A 32 3.42 -0.34 9.48
C ILE A 32 1.89 -0.30 9.24
N VAL A 33 1.36 -1.20 8.43
CA VAL A 33 -0.09 -1.32 8.19
C VAL A 33 -0.85 -1.79 9.45
N GLY A 34 -0.15 -2.46 10.37
CA GLY A 34 -0.73 -2.97 11.61
C GLY A 34 -0.96 -4.49 11.64
N GLY A 35 -0.34 -5.21 10.69
CA GLY A 35 -0.34 -6.68 10.65
C GLY A 35 -0.68 -7.26 9.27
N PRO A 36 -0.55 -8.58 9.11
CA PRO A 36 -0.70 -9.27 7.82
C PRO A 36 -2.16 -9.34 7.34
N ALA A 37 -3.10 -9.02 8.22
CA ALA A 37 -4.53 -9.14 7.97
C ALA A 37 -5.22 -7.80 8.24
N TRP A 38 -5.88 -7.27 7.22
CA TRP A 38 -6.69 -6.07 7.31
C TRP A 38 -8.18 -6.42 7.31
N THR A 39 -8.94 -5.88 8.27
CA THR A 39 -10.41 -6.06 8.31
C THR A 39 -11.08 -4.83 7.73
N ILE A 40 -11.91 -5.02 6.70
CA ILE A 40 -12.69 -3.93 6.11
C ILE A 40 -13.74 -3.45 7.13
N GLN A 41 -13.73 -2.15 7.44
CA GLN A 41 -14.65 -1.51 8.37
C GLN A 41 -15.17 -0.20 7.80
N TYR A 42 -16.47 0.04 7.96
CA TYR A 42 -17.11 1.29 7.55
C TYR A 42 -17.74 1.98 8.74
N THR A 43 -17.52 3.28 8.89
CA THR A 43 -18.13 4.01 10.00
C THR A 43 -19.62 4.26 9.76
N ASP A 44 -20.40 4.36 10.84
CA ASP A 44 -21.82 4.74 10.76
C ASP A 44 -22.03 6.14 10.13
N ALA A 45 -21.02 7.00 10.17
CA ALA A 45 -21.08 8.30 9.52
C ALA A 45 -20.98 8.18 7.98
N GLU A 46 -20.14 7.28 7.48
CA GLU A 46 -19.97 7.02 6.04
C GLU A 46 -21.19 6.33 5.46
N LYS A 47 -21.68 5.27 6.12
CA LYS A 47 -22.90 4.56 5.72
C LYS A 47 -24.12 5.48 5.62
N ARG A 48 -24.23 6.46 6.52
CA ARG A 48 -25.32 7.45 6.49
C ARG A 48 -25.14 8.49 5.39
N ARG A 49 -23.89 8.85 5.05
CA ARG A 49 -23.60 9.84 4.01
C ARG A 49 -23.79 9.24 2.62
N HIS A 50 -23.47 7.95 2.46
CA HIS A 50 -23.53 7.21 1.20
C HIS A 50 -24.43 5.96 1.36
N PRO A 51 -25.76 6.11 1.46
CA PRO A 51 -26.68 4.98 1.57
C PRO A 51 -26.66 4.04 0.35
N GLU A 52 -26.11 4.51 -0.77
CA GLU A 52 -25.85 3.73 -1.99
C GLU A 52 -24.59 2.86 -1.92
N MET A 53 -23.74 3.04 -0.91
CA MET A 53 -22.49 2.30 -0.75
C MET A 53 -22.78 0.81 -0.51
N ASP A 54 -22.18 -0.05 -1.33
CA ASP A 54 -22.15 -1.48 -1.05
C ASP A 54 -21.24 -1.71 0.16
N THR A 55 -21.78 -2.36 1.19
CA THR A 55 -21.06 -2.67 2.44
C THR A 55 -21.03 -4.18 2.69
N SER A 56 -21.31 -4.97 1.65
CA SER A 56 -21.37 -6.43 1.74
C SER A 56 -20.03 -7.09 2.06
N ASP A 57 -18.94 -6.37 1.88
CA ASP A 57 -17.56 -6.72 2.21
C ASP A 57 -17.13 -6.29 3.62
N GLU A 58 -17.98 -5.61 4.39
CA GLU A 58 -17.68 -5.27 5.78
C GLU A 58 -17.39 -6.53 6.62
N GLY A 59 -16.27 -6.51 7.35
CA GLY A 59 -15.81 -7.64 8.15
C GLY A 59 -15.04 -8.71 7.35
N LEU A 60 -14.89 -8.55 6.03
CA LEU A 60 -13.98 -9.37 5.24
C LEU A 60 -12.54 -9.09 5.65
N ILE A 61 -11.75 -10.15 5.77
CA ILE A 61 -10.33 -10.10 6.13
C ILE A 61 -9.50 -10.28 4.85
N VAL A 62 -8.65 -9.31 4.56
CA VAL A 62 -7.76 -9.30 3.40
C VAL A 62 -6.32 -9.57 3.87
N ASP A 63 -5.60 -10.40 3.12
CA ASP A 63 -4.16 -10.58 3.28
C ASP A 63 -3.43 -9.38 2.66
N VAL A 64 -2.66 -8.66 3.48
CA VAL A 64 -1.96 -7.44 3.05
C VAL A 64 -0.91 -7.74 1.98
N VAL A 65 -0.24 -8.90 2.05
CA VAL A 65 0.80 -9.30 1.08
C VAL A 65 0.18 -9.70 -0.25
N ASP A 66 -0.99 -10.34 -0.24
CA ASP A 66 -1.74 -10.58 -1.47
C ASP A 66 -2.20 -9.25 -2.09
N MET A 67 -2.67 -8.32 -1.25
CA MET A 67 -3.09 -6.99 -1.72
C MET A 67 -1.91 -6.28 -2.40
N LEU A 68 -0.75 -6.22 -1.75
CA LEU A 68 0.49 -5.64 -2.29
C LEU A 68 0.79 -6.13 -3.71
N GLN A 69 0.78 -7.45 -3.93
CA GLN A 69 1.12 -8.05 -5.22
C GLN A 69 0.07 -7.80 -6.31
N THR A 70 -1.15 -7.41 -5.96
CA THR A 70 -2.20 -7.08 -6.93
C THR A 70 -2.24 -5.59 -7.30
N MET A 71 -1.51 -4.74 -6.57
CA MET A 71 -1.50 -3.30 -6.80
C MET A 71 -0.82 -2.92 -8.10
N THR A 72 -1.51 -2.05 -8.86
CA THR A 72 -0.91 -1.38 -10.02
C THR A 72 -0.98 0.13 -9.88
N HIS A 73 0.07 0.80 -10.33
CA HIS A 73 0.25 2.24 -10.14
C HIS A 73 0.28 2.98 -11.48
N GLY A 74 -0.25 4.20 -11.49
CA GLY A 74 -0.11 5.10 -12.62
C GLY A 74 1.25 5.79 -12.61
N GLU A 75 1.74 6.17 -13.79
CA GLU A 75 3.06 6.78 -14.01
C GLU A 75 3.42 7.90 -13.03
N ARG A 76 2.53 8.88 -12.83
CA ARG A 76 2.78 10.01 -11.91
C ARG A 76 3.09 9.58 -10.48
N PHE A 77 2.42 8.55 -9.98
CA PHE A 77 2.67 8.04 -8.62
C PHE A 77 4.04 7.38 -8.54
N VAL A 78 4.39 6.60 -9.57
CA VAL A 78 5.67 5.90 -9.64
C VAL A 78 6.85 6.85 -9.82
N GLU A 79 6.70 7.90 -10.63
CA GLU A 79 7.67 9.01 -10.72
C GLU A 79 7.85 9.68 -9.36
N THR A 80 6.77 9.85 -8.60
CA THR A 80 6.84 10.42 -7.25
C THR A 80 7.59 9.48 -6.30
N LEU A 81 7.33 8.16 -6.35
CA LEU A 81 8.10 7.18 -5.57
C LEU A 81 9.59 7.22 -5.92
N ALA A 82 9.92 7.27 -7.21
CA ALA A 82 11.30 7.31 -7.70
C ALA A 82 12.07 8.56 -7.23
N ALA A 83 11.37 9.68 -7.06
CA ALA A 83 11.96 10.92 -6.55
C ALA A 83 12.30 10.89 -5.05
N HIS A 84 11.82 9.89 -4.30
CA HIS A 84 12.05 9.76 -2.85
C HIS A 84 13.13 8.69 -2.55
N PRO A 85 13.97 8.90 -1.51
CA PRO A 85 14.95 7.89 -1.08
C PRO A 85 14.32 6.58 -0.61
N ALA A 86 14.96 5.46 -0.94
CA ALA A 86 14.62 4.11 -0.45
C ALA A 86 15.13 3.86 0.97
N GLU A 87 16.17 4.58 1.39
CA GLU A 87 16.83 4.41 2.68
C GLU A 87 16.29 5.41 3.70
N THR A 88 16.40 5.06 4.98
CA THR A 88 16.07 5.95 6.09
C THR A 88 17.14 7.04 6.23
N PRO A 89 16.76 8.31 6.41
CA PRO A 89 17.73 9.38 6.63
C PRO A 89 18.26 9.45 8.07
N SER A 90 17.98 8.44 8.90
CA SER A 90 18.19 8.44 10.35
C SER A 90 18.59 7.04 10.83
N ASP A 91 19.43 7.00 11.87
CA ASP A 91 19.81 5.78 12.60
C ASP A 91 18.72 5.32 13.60
N ASP A 92 17.57 6.00 13.64
CA ASP A 92 16.43 5.56 14.46
C ASP A 92 15.89 4.23 13.90
N PRO A 93 15.86 3.15 14.70
CA PRO A 93 15.37 1.84 14.26
C PRO A 93 13.88 1.84 13.89
N ASN A 94 13.11 2.88 14.26
CA ASN A 94 11.72 3.05 13.86
C ASN A 94 11.54 4.07 12.73
N ALA A 95 12.61 4.59 12.15
CA ALA A 95 12.51 5.48 11.01
C ALA A 95 11.97 4.72 9.79
N ILE A 96 10.99 5.32 9.12
CA ILE A 96 10.43 4.78 7.88
C ILE A 96 11.07 5.53 6.71
N ALA A 97 11.54 4.80 5.70
CA ALA A 97 12.08 5.42 4.49
C ALA A 97 10.99 6.27 3.80
N PRO A 98 11.29 7.48 3.31
CA PRO A 98 10.27 8.35 2.70
C PRO A 98 9.48 7.68 1.57
N ARG A 99 10.15 6.88 0.73
CA ARG A 99 9.50 6.11 -0.34
C ARG A 99 8.55 5.05 0.20
N MET A 100 8.99 4.29 1.20
CA MET A 100 8.16 3.27 1.87
C MET A 100 6.92 3.92 2.49
N GLY A 101 7.08 5.04 3.21
CA GLY A 101 5.96 5.75 3.81
C GLY A 101 4.92 6.23 2.78
N LEU A 102 5.37 6.76 1.64
CA LEU A 102 4.48 7.15 0.54
C LEU A 102 3.72 5.94 -0.04
N PHE A 103 4.43 4.83 -0.23
CA PHE A 103 3.84 3.59 -0.74
C PHE A 103 2.82 2.99 0.23
N VAL A 104 3.14 2.92 1.53
CA VAL A 104 2.22 2.44 2.57
C VAL A 104 0.97 3.32 2.66
N GLY A 105 1.12 4.64 2.55
CA GLY A 105 -0.03 5.54 2.49
C GLY A 105 -1.01 5.19 1.36
N LYS A 106 -0.48 4.79 0.19
CA LYS A 106 -1.31 4.36 -0.94
C LYS A 106 -1.95 2.99 -0.71
N LEU A 107 -1.24 2.07 -0.06
CA LEU A 107 -1.80 0.77 0.35
C LEU A 107 -2.96 0.95 1.32
N LEU A 108 -2.81 1.80 2.34
CA LEU A 108 -3.88 2.11 3.29
C LEU A 108 -5.10 2.71 2.58
N GLU A 109 -4.89 3.64 1.64
CA GLU A 109 -5.99 4.20 0.83
C GLU A 109 -6.74 3.10 0.06
N ASN A 110 -6.04 2.13 -0.53
CA ASN A 110 -6.66 1.01 -1.25
C ASN A 110 -7.40 0.05 -0.29
N LEU A 111 -6.85 -0.19 0.90
CA LEU A 111 -7.45 -1.05 1.93
C LEU A 111 -8.71 -0.42 2.54
N GLU A 112 -8.75 0.90 2.68
CA GLU A 112 -9.91 1.64 3.20
C GLU A 112 -11.04 1.79 2.19
N ASN A 113 -10.73 1.99 0.92
CA ASN A 113 -11.74 2.27 -0.11
C ASN A 113 -12.20 1.04 -0.90
N GLY A 114 -11.60 -0.12 -0.68
CA GLY A 114 -11.82 -1.31 -1.52
C GLY A 114 -11.16 -1.16 -2.90
N LEU A 115 -10.97 -2.29 -3.58
CA LEU A 115 -10.45 -2.31 -4.96
C LEU A 115 -11.55 -1.84 -5.93
N ASP A 116 -11.35 -0.68 -6.56
CA ASP A 116 -12.12 -0.22 -7.74
C ASP A 116 -11.99 -1.20 -8.93
#